data_AF-A0A966YXT6-F1
#
_entry.id   AF-A0A966YXT6-F1
#
_cell.length_a   1.000
_cell.length_b   1.000
_cell.length_c   1.000
_cell.angle_alpha   90.00
_cell.angle_beta   90.00
_cell.angle_gamma   90.00
#
_symmetry.space_group_name_H-M   'P 1'
#
loop_
_entity.id
_entity.type
_entity.pdbx_description
1 polymer ?
#
loop_
_entity_poly.entity_id
_entity_poly.type
_entity_poly.pdbx_seq_one_letter_code
_entity_poly.pdbx_strand_id
1 'polypeptide(L)'
;MSGAPTIESNGIELKAKLNPDFATVVSPDALEFVAKLHRAFEPRRQELLKKRVELAKKLDAGQKLDFLPETKSIREGDWKIAPVPKALETRRVELTGPVDAKMVINALNSGADSYMADFEDSNSPYWENIVQGHVNLKKAVRRDIALNLFGKEYKLNEKTATLIVRPRGWHLDEKHVLVDLSLIHISEPTR
;
A
#
# COMPACT_ATOMS: atom_id res chain seq x y z
N MET A 1 24.64 -3.53 -17.21
CA MET A 1 24.29 -4.93 -17.51
C MET A 1 22.94 -5.21 -16.86
N SER A 2 21.85 -5.13 -17.61
CA SER A 2 20.49 -5.40 -17.12
C SER A 2 20.35 -6.90 -16.88
N GLY A 3 20.17 -7.31 -15.63
CA GLY A 3 19.79 -8.68 -15.30
C GLY A 3 18.46 -9.00 -15.99
N ALA A 4 18.38 -10.17 -16.62
CA ALA A 4 17.16 -10.65 -17.23
C ALA A 4 16.01 -10.63 -16.20
N PRO A 5 14.77 -10.35 -16.62
CA PRO A 5 13.62 -10.43 -15.74
C PRO A 5 13.54 -11.81 -15.10
N THR A 6 13.23 -11.83 -13.80
CA THR A 6 13.24 -13.08 -13.02
C THR A 6 12.00 -13.94 -13.29
N ILE A 7 10.93 -13.31 -13.78
CA ILE A 7 9.66 -13.97 -14.16
C ILE A 7 9.10 -13.25 -15.41
N GLU A 8 8.83 -14.03 -16.46
CA GLU A 8 8.04 -13.62 -17.62
C GLU A 8 6.91 -14.63 -17.83
N SER A 9 5.66 -14.23 -17.55
CA SER A 9 4.49 -15.10 -17.80
C SER A 9 3.22 -14.28 -17.94
N ASN A 10 2.36 -14.62 -18.89
CA ASN A 10 1.05 -13.99 -19.08
C ASN A 10 1.09 -12.45 -19.11
N GLY A 11 2.10 -11.88 -19.78
CA GLY A 11 2.29 -10.42 -19.88
C GLY A 11 2.88 -9.77 -18.64
N ILE A 12 3.26 -10.53 -17.61
CA ILE A 12 3.88 -10.02 -16.38
C ILE A 12 5.40 -10.09 -16.54
N GLU A 13 6.09 -8.99 -16.26
CA GLU A 13 7.56 -8.91 -16.22
C GLU A 13 8.02 -8.42 -14.85
N LEU A 14 8.83 -9.22 -14.14
CA LEU A 14 9.45 -8.82 -12.88
C LEU A 14 10.94 -8.47 -13.10
N LYS A 15 11.27 -7.17 -12.98
CA LYS A 15 12.61 -6.62 -13.20
C LYS A 15 13.52 -6.66 -11.96
N ALA A 16 12.97 -6.89 -10.79
CA ALA A 16 13.75 -6.95 -9.56
C ALA A 16 14.24 -8.36 -9.24
N LYS A 17 15.34 -8.43 -8.49
CA LYS A 17 15.88 -9.70 -7.98
C LYS A 17 14.97 -10.21 -6.87
N LEU A 18 14.73 -11.52 -6.89
CA LEU A 18 14.06 -12.23 -5.80
C LEU A 18 15.11 -12.92 -4.92
N ASN A 19 14.92 -12.83 -3.60
CA ASN A 19 15.54 -13.72 -2.64
C ASN A 19 14.51 -14.77 -2.18
N PRO A 20 14.92 -15.85 -1.49
CA PRO A 20 14.01 -16.90 -1.05
C PRO A 20 12.85 -16.41 -0.17
N ASP A 21 13.08 -15.42 0.69
CA ASP A 21 12.04 -14.87 1.57
C ASP A 21 10.95 -14.15 0.77
N PHE A 22 11.34 -13.47 -0.32
CA PHE A 22 10.43 -12.71 -1.18
C PHE A 22 9.51 -13.63 -1.99
N ALA A 23 9.95 -14.85 -2.33
CA ALA A 23 9.12 -15.82 -3.05
C ALA A 23 7.82 -16.18 -2.29
N THR A 24 7.80 -15.97 -0.96
CA THR A 24 6.61 -16.21 -0.14
C THR A 24 5.50 -15.17 -0.32
N VAL A 25 5.79 -14.01 -0.90
CA VAL A 25 4.84 -12.92 -1.17
C VAL A 25 4.77 -12.53 -2.65
N VAL A 26 5.85 -12.72 -3.41
CA VAL A 26 5.92 -12.53 -4.87
C VAL A 26 5.82 -13.90 -5.56
N SER A 27 4.73 -14.62 -5.31
CA SER A 27 4.46 -15.90 -5.97
C SER A 27 3.78 -15.68 -7.34
N PRO A 28 3.80 -16.69 -8.24
CA PRO A 28 3.07 -16.61 -9.51
C PRO A 28 1.59 -16.24 -9.33
N ASP A 29 0.89 -16.89 -8.39
CA ASP A 29 -0.52 -16.61 -8.12
C ASP A 29 -0.76 -15.18 -7.61
N ALA A 30 0.13 -14.67 -6.76
CA ALA A 30 0.05 -13.30 -6.26
C ALA A 30 0.26 -12.29 -7.40
N LEU A 31 1.25 -12.53 -8.27
CA LEU A 31 1.51 -11.70 -9.43
C LEU A 31 0.34 -11.74 -10.42
N GLU A 32 -0.26 -12.90 -10.66
CA GLU A 32 -1.44 -13.03 -11.53
C GLU A 32 -2.64 -12.26 -10.96
N PHE A 33 -2.85 -12.32 -9.65
CA PHE A 33 -3.89 -11.54 -8.98
C PHE A 33 -3.65 -10.03 -9.13
N VAL A 34 -2.43 -9.55 -8.90
CA VAL A 34 -2.09 -8.13 -9.09
C VAL A 34 -2.25 -7.73 -10.56
N ALA A 35 -1.89 -8.59 -11.51
CA ALA A 35 -2.10 -8.34 -12.94
C ALA A 35 -3.59 -8.20 -13.31
N LYS A 36 -4.47 -9.02 -12.71
CA LYS A 36 -5.94 -8.87 -12.86
C LYS A 36 -6.43 -7.52 -12.35
N LEU A 37 -5.96 -7.09 -11.18
CA LEU A 37 -6.29 -5.76 -10.63
C LEU A 37 -5.77 -4.63 -11.53
N HIS A 38 -4.53 -4.73 -12.01
CA HIS A 38 -3.93 -3.74 -12.91
C HIS A 38 -4.77 -3.57 -14.18
N ARG A 39 -5.07 -4.68 -14.87
CA ARG A 39 -5.87 -4.68 -16.10
C ARG A 39 -7.27 -4.10 -15.88
N ALA A 40 -7.89 -4.37 -14.74
CA ALA A 40 -9.23 -3.89 -14.43
C ALA A 40 -9.29 -2.39 -14.11
N PHE A 41 -8.28 -1.85 -13.41
CA PHE A 41 -8.40 -0.53 -12.77
C PHE A 41 -7.41 0.53 -13.26
N GLU A 42 -6.31 0.16 -13.90
CA GLU A 42 -5.32 1.14 -14.37
C GLU A 42 -5.86 2.16 -15.37
N PRO A 43 -6.69 1.79 -16.37
CA PRO A 43 -7.26 2.79 -17.28
C PRO A 43 -8.04 3.89 -16.56
N ARG A 44 -8.84 3.52 -15.55
CA ARG A 44 -9.60 4.47 -14.74
C ARG A 44 -8.68 5.35 -13.91
N ARG A 45 -7.58 4.82 -13.39
CA ARG A 45 -6.64 5.64 -12.65
C ARG A 45 -5.99 6.71 -13.51
N GLN A 46 -5.55 6.36 -14.71
CA GLN A 46 -4.96 7.31 -15.64
C GLN A 46 -5.94 8.43 -16.00
N GLU A 47 -7.22 8.10 -16.19
CA GLU A 47 -8.27 9.10 -16.39
C GLU A 47 -8.37 10.06 -15.18
N LEU A 48 -8.35 9.53 -13.95
CA LEU A 48 -8.45 10.34 -12.74
C LEU A 48 -7.22 11.25 -12.53
N LEU A 49 -6.01 10.79 -12.87
CA LEU A 49 -4.81 11.64 -12.81
C LEU A 49 -4.85 12.77 -13.83
N LYS A 50 -5.33 12.51 -15.05
CA LYS A 50 -5.55 13.57 -16.05
C LYS A 50 -6.55 14.61 -15.54
N LYS A 51 -7.64 14.17 -14.91
CA LYS A 51 -8.60 15.07 -14.25
C LYS A 51 -7.98 15.94 -13.14
N ARG A 52 -6.98 15.44 -12.40
CA ARG A 52 -6.24 16.27 -11.42
C ARG A 52 -5.48 17.40 -12.10
N VAL A 53 -4.81 17.11 -13.23
CA VAL A 53 -4.10 18.13 -14.02
C VAL A 53 -5.07 19.17 -14.60
N GLU A 54 -6.21 18.73 -15.12
CA GLU A 54 -7.25 19.62 -15.62
C GLU A 54 -7.83 20.52 -14.52
N LEU A 55 -8.08 19.97 -13.32
CA LEU A 55 -8.54 20.74 -12.18
C LEU A 55 -7.49 21.76 -11.74
N ALA A 56 -6.21 21.37 -11.65
CA ALA A 56 -5.12 22.27 -11.28
C ALA A 56 -5.08 23.50 -12.20
N LYS A 57 -5.15 23.30 -13.53
CA LYS A 57 -5.20 24.41 -14.51
C LYS A 57 -6.36 25.38 -14.27
N LYS A 58 -7.53 24.88 -13.88
CA LYS A 58 -8.70 25.73 -13.58
C LYS A 58 -8.49 26.54 -12.31
N LEU A 59 -7.90 25.93 -11.28
CA LEU A 59 -7.56 26.61 -10.03
C LEU A 59 -6.52 27.71 -10.26
N ASP A 60 -5.48 27.41 -11.06
CA ASP A 60 -4.46 28.39 -11.44
C ASP A 60 -5.04 29.57 -12.23
N ALA A 61 -6.10 29.34 -13.00
CA ALA A 61 -6.86 30.37 -13.70
C ALA A 61 -7.82 31.17 -12.79
N GLY A 62 -7.79 30.95 -11.48
CA GLY A 62 -8.57 31.70 -10.49
C GLY A 62 -9.92 31.07 -10.11
N GLN A 63 -10.24 29.87 -10.60
CA GLN A 63 -11.39 29.13 -10.09
C GLN A 63 -11.16 28.81 -8.60
N LYS A 64 -12.19 28.99 -7.76
CA LYS A 64 -12.16 28.61 -6.35
C LYS A 64 -12.77 27.24 -6.13
N LEU A 65 -12.27 26.54 -5.11
CA LEU A 65 -12.91 25.32 -4.60
C LEU A 65 -14.17 25.70 -3.84
N ASP A 66 -15.26 24.97 -4.12
CA ASP A 66 -16.53 25.08 -3.41
C ASP A 66 -17.27 23.73 -3.47
N PHE A 67 -18.35 23.58 -2.71
CA PHE A 67 -19.19 22.39 -2.73
C PHE A 67 -19.86 22.21 -4.10
N LEU A 68 -19.73 21.01 -4.66
CA LEU A 68 -20.34 20.63 -5.94
C LEU A 68 -21.88 20.67 -5.86
N PRO A 69 -22.59 21.49 -6.65
CA PRO A 69 -24.05 21.54 -6.65
C PRO A 69 -24.70 20.19 -6.98
N GLU A 70 -24.10 19.42 -7.89
CA GLU A 70 -24.60 18.13 -8.37
C GLU A 70 -24.61 17.02 -7.32
N THR A 71 -23.87 17.18 -6.22
CA THR A 71 -23.85 16.22 -5.09
C THR A 71 -24.64 16.68 -3.87
N LYS A 72 -25.44 17.75 -4.00
CA LYS A 72 -26.23 18.30 -2.88
C LYS A 72 -27.18 17.26 -2.27
N SER A 73 -27.88 16.48 -3.09
CA SER A 73 -28.79 15.42 -2.64
C SER A 73 -28.10 14.34 -1.82
N ILE A 74 -26.81 14.07 -2.06
CA ILE A 74 -26.02 13.14 -1.27
C ILE A 74 -25.70 13.76 0.10
N ARG A 75 -25.29 15.04 0.13
CA ARG A 75 -24.95 15.72 1.40
C ARG A 75 -26.14 15.93 2.32
N GLU A 76 -27.33 16.12 1.74
CA GLU A 76 -28.58 16.35 2.47
C GLU A 76 -29.41 15.07 2.66
N GLY A 77 -28.96 13.93 2.12
CA GLY A 77 -29.65 12.65 2.23
C GLY A 77 -29.48 12.00 3.60
N ASP A 78 -30.46 11.20 4.02
CA ASP A 78 -30.39 10.38 5.22
C ASP A 78 -29.77 9.02 4.91
N TRP A 79 -28.45 8.94 4.99
CA TRP A 79 -27.69 7.71 4.80
C TRP A 79 -26.52 7.62 5.78
N LYS A 80 -26.04 6.39 5.97
CA LYS A 80 -24.86 6.09 6.78
C LYS A 80 -23.96 5.13 6.02
N ILE A 81 -22.68 5.09 6.38
CA ILE A 81 -21.78 4.03 5.93
C ILE A 81 -22.28 2.66 6.40
N ALA A 82 -21.75 1.59 5.81
CA ALA A 82 -21.98 0.24 6.30
C ALA A 82 -21.49 0.08 7.77
N PRO A 83 -22.01 -0.91 8.52
CA PRO A 83 -21.61 -1.15 9.90
C PRO A 83 -20.08 -1.30 10.06
N VAL A 84 -19.54 -0.66 11.08
CA VAL A 84 -18.10 -0.70 11.39
C VAL A 84 -17.76 -2.05 12.02
N PRO A 85 -16.72 -2.77 11.54
CA PRO A 85 -16.28 -4.01 12.18
C PRO A 85 -15.84 -3.78 13.63
N LYS A 86 -16.09 -4.75 14.52
CA LYS A 86 -15.75 -4.67 15.95
C LYS A 86 -14.29 -4.28 16.23
N ALA A 87 -13.36 -4.76 15.40
CA ALA A 87 -11.93 -4.44 15.51
C ALA A 87 -11.58 -2.96 15.25
N LEU A 88 -12.52 -2.18 14.69
CA LEU A 88 -12.36 -0.77 14.33
C LEU A 88 -13.32 0.16 15.08
N GLU A 89 -14.13 -0.36 16.00
CA GLU A 89 -15.07 0.44 16.82
C GLU A 89 -14.34 1.36 17.80
N THR A 90 -13.17 0.94 18.31
CA THR A 90 -12.32 1.75 19.19
C THR A 90 -11.03 2.11 18.47
N ARG A 91 -10.81 3.40 18.24
CA ARG A 91 -9.63 3.97 17.56
C ARG A 91 -9.22 5.29 18.24
N ARG A 92 -9.06 5.26 19.57
CA ARG A 92 -8.72 6.45 20.38
C ARG A 92 -7.26 6.85 20.18
N VAL A 93 -6.38 5.86 20.05
CA VAL A 93 -4.96 6.05 19.75
C VAL A 93 -4.56 5.15 18.59
N GLU A 94 -3.99 5.75 17.56
CA GLU A 94 -3.45 5.05 16.39
C GLU A 94 -1.97 5.39 16.24
N LEU A 95 -1.13 4.36 16.18
CA LEU A 95 0.29 4.56 15.92
C LEU A 95 0.57 4.39 14.43
N THR A 96 1.44 5.23 13.87
CA THR A 96 1.86 5.13 12.47
C THR A 96 3.34 4.80 12.41
N GLY A 97 3.75 3.97 11.45
CA GLY A 97 5.18 3.70 11.28
C GLY A 97 5.50 2.80 10.09
N PRO A 98 6.79 2.74 9.73
CA PRO A 98 7.27 1.96 8.60
C PRO A 98 7.08 0.46 8.83
N VAL A 99 7.33 -0.32 7.79
CA VAL A 99 7.07 -1.76 7.74
C VAL A 99 8.31 -2.62 8.06
N ASP A 100 9.35 -2.06 8.69
CA ASP A 100 10.48 -2.85 9.18
C ASP A 100 10.08 -3.72 10.38
N ALA A 101 10.72 -4.88 10.53
CA ALA A 101 10.28 -5.89 11.48
C ALA A 101 10.28 -5.41 12.93
N LYS A 102 11.25 -4.58 13.33
CA LYS A 102 11.34 -4.06 14.70
C LYS A 102 10.21 -3.08 14.97
N MET A 103 9.95 -2.15 14.04
CA MET A 103 8.87 -1.17 14.17
C MET A 103 7.50 -1.83 14.12
N VAL A 104 7.27 -2.82 13.25
CA VAL A 104 6.03 -3.59 13.22
C VAL A 104 5.76 -4.25 14.58
N ILE A 105 6.75 -4.93 15.17
CA ILE A 105 6.58 -5.57 16.49
C ILE A 105 6.30 -4.53 17.57
N ASN A 106 7.12 -3.48 17.65
CA ASN A 106 6.97 -2.45 18.68
C ASN A 106 5.64 -1.72 18.57
N ALA A 107 5.20 -1.41 17.35
CA ALA A 107 3.96 -0.67 17.12
C ALA A 107 2.74 -1.52 17.47
N LEU A 108 2.73 -2.80 17.07
CA LEU A 108 1.68 -3.74 17.46
C LEU A 108 1.61 -3.97 18.97
N ASN A 109 2.75 -3.91 19.66
CA ASN A 109 2.84 -4.08 21.11
C ASN A 109 2.66 -2.77 21.91
N SER A 110 2.44 -1.64 21.25
CA SER A 110 2.46 -0.31 21.89
C SER A 110 1.33 -0.05 22.89
N GLY A 111 0.25 -0.83 22.81
CA GLY A 111 -0.99 -0.57 23.55
C GLY A 111 -1.94 0.40 22.85
N ALA A 112 -1.59 0.92 21.67
CA ALA A 112 -2.50 1.64 20.79
C ALA A 112 -3.68 0.74 20.36
N ASP A 113 -4.80 1.35 19.99
CA ASP A 113 -5.95 0.62 19.46
C ASP A 113 -5.66 0.05 18.06
N SER A 114 -4.90 0.81 17.27
CA SER A 114 -4.47 0.40 15.93
C SER A 114 -3.03 0.81 15.62
N TYR A 115 -2.45 0.10 14.66
CA TYR A 115 -1.17 0.43 14.04
C TYR A 115 -1.36 0.52 12.52
N MET A 116 -1.11 1.70 11.96
CA MET A 116 -1.05 1.93 10.52
C MET A 116 0.37 1.63 10.01
N ALA A 117 0.52 0.44 9.44
CA ALA A 117 1.70 -0.01 8.74
C ALA A 117 1.81 0.69 7.38
N ASP A 118 2.89 1.44 7.21
CA ASP A 118 2.98 2.44 6.15
C ASP A 118 3.94 2.04 5.03
N PHE A 119 3.42 1.96 3.80
CA PHE A 119 4.20 1.82 2.56
C PHE A 119 4.34 3.15 1.79
N GLU A 120 3.88 4.26 2.37
CA GLU A 120 3.87 5.58 1.75
C GLU A 120 4.89 6.52 2.42
N ASP A 121 4.49 7.63 3.04
CA ASP A 121 5.38 8.76 3.35
C ASP A 121 6.52 8.44 4.33
N SER A 122 6.33 7.48 5.24
CA SER A 122 7.38 7.09 6.20
C SER A 122 8.29 5.96 5.70
N ASN A 123 8.07 5.45 4.49
CA ASN A 123 8.79 4.31 3.94
C ASN A 123 9.42 4.63 2.58
N SER A 124 10.75 4.67 2.52
CA SER A 124 11.46 4.79 1.24
C SER A 124 11.11 3.59 0.33
N PRO A 125 10.60 3.81 -0.89
CA PRO A 125 10.03 2.75 -1.73
C PRO A 125 11.10 1.99 -2.51
N TYR A 126 12.18 1.60 -1.84
CA TYR A 126 13.10 0.60 -2.38
C TYR A 126 12.38 -0.73 -2.49
N TRP A 127 12.67 -1.50 -3.54
CA TRP A 127 12.03 -2.81 -3.80
C TRP A 127 12.11 -3.70 -2.56
N GLU A 128 13.28 -3.73 -1.94
CA GLU A 128 13.54 -4.51 -0.74
C GLU A 128 12.65 -4.09 0.42
N ASN A 129 12.44 -2.78 0.63
CA ASN A 129 11.58 -2.29 1.70
C ASN A 129 10.11 -2.66 1.47
N ILE A 130 9.63 -2.55 0.23
CA ILE A 130 8.24 -2.89 -0.12
C ILE A 130 8.00 -4.39 0.06
N VAL A 131 8.84 -5.24 -0.52
CA VAL A 131 8.63 -6.69 -0.46
C VAL A 131 8.91 -7.24 0.93
N GLN A 132 9.98 -6.79 1.59
CA GLN A 132 10.25 -7.18 2.98
C GLN A 132 9.15 -6.70 3.93
N GLY A 133 8.57 -5.53 3.70
CA GLY A 133 7.41 -5.05 4.43
C GLY A 133 6.23 -6.02 4.32
N HIS A 134 5.90 -6.48 3.12
CA HIS A 134 4.87 -7.51 2.94
C HIS A 134 5.21 -8.83 3.64
N VAL A 135 6.48 -9.27 3.61
CA VAL A 135 6.94 -10.44 4.37
C VAL A 135 6.74 -10.24 5.88
N ASN A 136 7.09 -9.07 6.41
CA ASN A 136 6.94 -8.74 7.82
C ASN A 136 5.47 -8.74 8.23
N LEU A 137 4.59 -8.08 7.46
CA LEU A 137 3.15 -8.06 7.73
C LEU A 137 2.53 -9.45 7.60
N LYS A 138 2.96 -10.26 6.62
CA LYS A 138 2.55 -11.66 6.45
C LYS A 138 2.86 -12.48 7.70
N LYS A 139 4.06 -12.32 8.26
CA LYS A 139 4.51 -12.97 9.50
C LYS A 139 3.77 -12.41 10.72
N ALA A 140 3.54 -11.10 10.79
CA ALA A 140 2.84 -10.47 11.91
C ALA A 140 1.39 -10.95 12.03
N VAL A 141 0.65 -11.03 10.92
CA VAL A 141 -0.73 -11.55 10.89
C VAL A 141 -0.80 -13.02 11.32
N ARG A 142 0.22 -13.83 10.97
CA ARG A 142 0.33 -15.23 11.42
C ARG A 142 0.90 -15.40 12.83
N ARG A 143 1.31 -14.31 13.47
CA ARG A 143 2.04 -14.26 14.75
C ARG A 143 3.40 -14.98 14.74
N ASP A 144 4.02 -15.08 13.58
CA ASP A 144 5.34 -15.69 13.36
C ASP A 144 6.47 -14.65 13.26
N ILE A 145 6.16 -13.35 13.39
CA ILE A 145 7.20 -12.30 13.33
C ILE A 145 8.00 -12.30 14.63
N ALA A 146 9.31 -12.48 14.50
CA ALA A 146 10.26 -12.40 15.60
C ALA A 146 11.57 -11.80 15.10
N LEU A 147 12.28 -11.15 16.01
CA LEU A 147 13.56 -10.51 15.72
C LEU A 147 14.48 -10.61 16.94
N ASN A 148 15.73 -11.03 16.73
CA ASN A 148 16.77 -10.96 17.75
C ASN A 148 17.79 -9.91 17.35
N LEU A 149 17.97 -8.88 18.19
CA LEU A 149 18.95 -7.83 17.98
C LEU A 149 19.72 -7.60 19.28
N PHE A 150 21.04 -7.71 19.20
CA PHE A 150 21.95 -7.46 20.33
C PHE A 150 21.57 -8.26 21.59
N GLY A 151 21.13 -9.51 21.42
CA GLY A 151 20.71 -10.39 22.52
C GLY A 151 19.30 -10.13 23.06
N LYS A 152 18.59 -9.11 22.53
CA LYS A 152 17.19 -8.86 22.87
C LYS A 152 16.26 -9.48 21.83
N GLU A 153 15.35 -10.33 22.31
CA GLU A 153 14.29 -10.91 21.50
C GLU A 153 13.06 -9.99 21.47
N TYR A 154 12.50 -9.79 20.28
CA TYR A 154 11.27 -9.06 20.02
C TYR A 154 10.26 -10.03 19.41
N LYS A 155 9.09 -10.14 20.03
CA LYS A 155 7.95 -10.97 19.60
C LYS A 155 6.65 -10.21 19.88
N LEU A 156 5.56 -10.61 19.24
CA LEU A 156 4.25 -10.03 19.51
C LEU A 156 3.73 -10.47 20.89
N ASN A 157 3.06 -9.54 21.58
CA ASN A 157 2.25 -9.84 22.75
C ASN A 157 1.04 -10.70 22.36
N GLU A 158 0.34 -11.30 23.33
CA GLU A 158 -0.92 -12.00 23.09
C GLU A 158 -1.98 -11.06 22.49
N LYS A 159 -2.13 -9.87 23.10
CA LYS A 159 -2.98 -8.79 22.60
C LYS A 159 -2.11 -7.74 21.91
N THR A 160 -2.45 -7.45 20.65
CA THR A 160 -1.80 -6.43 19.83
C THR A 160 -2.81 -5.43 19.29
N ALA A 161 -2.34 -4.27 18.87
CA ALA A 161 -3.13 -3.28 18.14
C ALA A 161 -3.73 -3.88 16.85
N THR A 162 -4.86 -3.34 16.39
CA THR A 162 -5.43 -3.68 15.08
C THR A 162 -4.52 -3.18 13.96
N LEU A 163 -4.06 -4.09 13.09
CA LEU A 163 -3.23 -3.73 11.94
C LEU A 163 -4.08 -3.08 10.84
N ILE A 164 -3.65 -1.90 10.37
CA ILE A 164 -4.18 -1.20 9.20
C ILE A 164 -3.01 -0.98 8.25
N VAL A 165 -3.21 -1.14 6.94
CA VAL A 165 -2.14 -0.94 5.95
C VAL A 165 -2.42 0.31 5.14
N ARG A 166 -1.45 1.22 5.06
CA ARG A 166 -1.49 2.37 4.17
C ARG A 166 -0.67 2.08 2.90
N PRO A 167 -1.32 1.93 1.72
CA PRO A 167 -0.61 1.79 0.46
C PRO A 167 -0.08 3.15 -0.03
N ARG A 168 0.81 3.13 -1.01
CA ARG A 168 1.25 4.33 -1.74
C ARG A 168 0.06 5.06 -2.37
N GLY A 169 0.16 6.38 -2.44
CA GLY A 169 -0.84 7.22 -3.09
C GLY A 169 -0.92 7.02 -4.60
N TRP A 170 -2.07 7.37 -5.18
CA TRP A 170 -2.44 7.23 -6.61
C TRP A 170 -1.51 7.88 -7.66
N HIS A 171 -0.31 8.34 -7.30
CA HIS A 171 0.65 9.01 -8.18
C HIS A 171 2.07 8.39 -8.17
N LEU A 172 2.33 7.29 -7.43
CA LEU A 172 3.66 6.66 -7.28
C LEU A 172 3.85 5.26 -7.91
N ASP A 173 4.77 5.11 -8.89
CA ASP A 173 4.97 3.83 -9.59
C ASP A 173 5.55 2.65 -8.79
N GLU A 174 5.22 1.42 -9.19
CA GLU A 174 6.05 0.24 -8.91
C GLU A 174 6.84 -0.19 -10.14
N LYS A 175 7.98 0.47 -10.34
CA LYS A 175 8.84 0.30 -11.51
C LYS A 175 9.43 -1.09 -11.73
N HIS A 176 9.36 -1.97 -10.72
CA HIS A 176 9.96 -3.29 -10.78
C HIS A 176 9.02 -4.36 -11.36
N VAL A 177 7.74 -4.08 -11.52
CA VAL A 177 6.77 -5.02 -12.09
C VAL A 177 6.05 -4.38 -13.26
N LEU A 178 5.94 -5.08 -14.39
CA LEU A 178 5.17 -4.66 -15.55
C LEU A 178 4.07 -5.66 -15.84
N VAL A 179 2.96 -5.16 -16.37
CA VAL A 179 1.84 -5.93 -16.92
C VAL A 179 1.55 -5.37 -18.31
N ASP A 180 1.68 -6.21 -19.32
CA ASP A 180 1.46 -5.86 -20.73
C ASP A 180 2.30 -4.64 -21.15
N LEU A 181 3.59 -4.63 -20.74
CA LEU A 181 4.59 -3.56 -20.93
C LEU A 181 4.27 -2.23 -20.24
N SER A 182 3.16 -2.14 -19.52
CA SER A 182 2.84 -1.01 -18.66
C SER A 182 3.38 -1.31 -17.27
N LEU A 183 4.02 -0.33 -16.62
CA LEU A 183 4.39 -0.49 -15.21
C LEU A 183 3.12 -0.84 -14.44
N ILE A 184 3.24 -1.79 -13.49
CA ILE A 184 2.26 -1.88 -12.43
C ILE A 184 2.39 -0.56 -11.69
N HIS A 185 1.47 0.29 -12.07
CA HIS A 185 0.92 1.36 -11.30
C HIS A 185 1.51 1.54 -9.90
N ILE A 186 1.95 2.75 -9.55
CA ILE A 186 1.32 4.03 -9.91
C ILE A 186 2.14 5.18 -10.61
N SER A 187 2.50 5.08 -11.90
CA SER A 187 3.23 5.99 -12.87
C SER A 187 4.59 6.71 -12.55
N GLU A 188 5.41 6.77 -13.61
CA GLU A 188 6.78 7.24 -13.85
C GLU A 188 7.19 8.67 -13.42
N PRO A 189 8.51 8.95 -13.36
CA PRO A 189 9.04 10.22 -12.88
C PRO A 189 8.94 11.29 -13.97
N THR A 190 7.95 12.16 -13.89
CA THR A 190 8.09 13.49 -14.50
C THR A 190 9.06 14.30 -13.65
N ARG A 191 10.28 14.45 -14.15
CA ARG A 191 11.08 15.66 -13.90
C ARG A 191 10.36 16.87 -14.50
#